data_AF-A0A2H5Z7Q7-F1
#
_entry.id   AF-A0A2H5Z7Q7-F1
#
_cell.length_a   1.000
_cell.length_b   1.000
_cell.length_c   1.000
_cell.angle_alpha   90.00
_cell.angle_beta   90.00
_cell.angle_gamma   90.00
#
_symmetry.space_group_name_H-M   'P 1'
#
loop_
_entity.id
_entity.type
_entity.pdbx_description
1 polymer ?
#
loop_
_entity_poly.entity_id
_entity_poly.type
_entity_poly.pdbx_seq_one_letter_code
_entity_poly.pdbx_strand_id
1 'polypeptide(L)'
;MSAQESCCNAAEPAVRDLLRFGIEVEGGEELLRTLSECPDLPVHLRGAANLILNWFPDARLSLRWYEDPEKPSDQHPILCASLPELNEERFQHLCRVIDDANLVLLTASCWTFAALGSDEGFLYADLDEDLGWSDS
;
A
#
# COMPACT_ATOMS: atom_id res chain seq x y z
N MET A 1 -1.52 -28.82 -16.62
CA MET A 1 -0.48 -27.87 -17.06
C MET A 1 -1.18 -26.80 -17.87
N SER A 2 -1.31 -25.53 -17.52
CA SER A 2 -0.97 -24.75 -16.32
C SER A 2 -1.83 -23.48 -16.45
N ALA A 3 -2.72 -23.22 -15.48
CA ALA A 3 -3.56 -22.02 -15.41
C ALA A 3 -2.73 -20.83 -14.89
N GLN A 4 -1.69 -20.48 -15.63
CA GLN A 4 -0.62 -19.59 -15.18
C GLN A 4 -0.42 -18.43 -16.16
N GLU A 5 -1.53 -17.89 -16.67
CA GLU A 5 -1.58 -16.65 -17.46
C GLU A 5 -2.66 -15.69 -16.91
N SER A 6 -2.97 -15.81 -15.61
CA SER A 6 -3.80 -14.83 -14.90
C SER A 6 -2.88 -13.86 -14.15
N CYS A 7 -3.26 -12.59 -14.13
CA CYS A 7 -2.65 -11.50 -13.36
C CYS A 7 -1.43 -10.84 -14.01
N CYS A 8 -1.65 -10.13 -15.11
CA CYS A 8 -0.87 -8.93 -15.45
C CYS A 8 -1.64 -8.13 -16.51
N ASN A 9 -2.67 -7.38 -16.09
CA ASN A 9 -3.18 -6.26 -16.87
C ASN A 9 -2.14 -5.13 -16.87
N ALA A 10 -1.00 -5.37 -17.52
CA ALA A 10 0.05 -4.37 -17.78
C ALA A 10 -0.42 -3.28 -18.77
N ALA A 11 -1.71 -2.96 -18.80
CA ALA A 11 -2.34 -2.01 -19.70
C ALA A 11 -2.48 -0.60 -19.08
N GLU A 12 -2.52 -0.48 -17.75
CA GLU A 12 -2.66 0.81 -17.08
C GLU A 12 -1.31 1.52 -16.88
N PRO A 13 -1.21 2.82 -17.24
CA PRO A 13 0.02 3.61 -17.07
C PRO A 13 0.59 3.57 -15.65
N ALA A 14 -0.27 3.61 -14.62
CA ALA A 14 0.11 3.56 -13.22
C ALA A 14 0.81 2.24 -12.85
N VAL A 15 0.24 1.11 -13.25
CA VAL A 15 0.83 -0.23 -13.03
C VAL A 15 2.20 -0.34 -13.70
N ARG A 16 2.33 0.16 -14.94
CA ARG A 16 3.63 0.16 -15.64
C ARG A 16 4.68 1.02 -14.94
N ASP A 17 4.28 2.15 -14.38
CA ASP A 17 5.18 3.04 -13.63
C ASP A 17 5.68 2.36 -12.35
N LEU A 18 4.77 1.74 -11.59
CA LEU A 18 5.10 0.97 -10.39
C LEU A 18 6.05 -0.21 -10.69
N LEU A 19 5.77 -0.98 -11.75
CA LEU A 19 6.63 -2.08 -12.19
C LEU A 19 8.04 -1.60 -12.59
N ARG A 20 8.15 -0.45 -13.27
CA ARG A 20 9.46 0.15 -13.60
C ARG A 20 10.24 0.56 -12.36
N PHE A 21 9.53 0.84 -11.26
CA PHE A 21 10.12 1.17 -9.97
C PHE A 21 10.42 -0.07 -9.12
N GLY A 22 10.17 -1.28 -9.62
CA GLY A 22 10.42 -2.52 -8.90
C GLY A 22 9.35 -2.87 -7.88
N ILE A 23 8.16 -2.27 -7.97
CA ILE A 23 6.99 -2.63 -7.16
C ILE A 23 6.13 -3.58 -7.99
N GLU A 24 6.08 -4.85 -7.59
CA GLU A 24 5.17 -5.82 -8.18
C GLU A 24 3.73 -5.44 -7.81
N VAL A 25 2.79 -5.55 -8.74
CA VAL A 25 1.37 -5.26 -8.46
C VAL A 25 0.61 -6.58 -8.47
N GLU A 26 0.24 -7.03 -7.28
CA GLU A 26 -0.57 -8.23 -7.07
C GLU A 26 -2.03 -7.79 -6.92
N GLY A 27 -2.67 -7.52 -8.06
CA GLY A 27 -3.95 -6.83 -8.12
C GLY A 27 -5.18 -7.72 -8.29
N GLY A 28 -6.26 -7.31 -7.62
CA GLY A 28 -7.65 -7.54 -7.98
C GLY A 28 -8.25 -6.32 -8.72
N GLU A 29 -9.53 -6.37 -9.10
CA GLU A 29 -10.21 -5.31 -9.87
C GLU A 29 -10.21 -3.96 -9.14
N GLU A 30 -10.36 -3.98 -7.81
CA GLU A 30 -10.41 -2.82 -6.93
C GLU A 30 -9.10 -2.04 -6.91
N LEU A 31 -7.96 -2.73 -6.81
CA LEU A 31 -6.65 -2.08 -6.79
C LEU A 31 -6.37 -1.35 -8.12
N LEU A 32 -6.74 -1.97 -9.24
CA LEU A 32 -6.58 -1.36 -10.57
C LEU A 32 -7.47 -0.12 -10.69
N ARG A 33 -8.75 -0.23 -10.32
CA ARG A 33 -9.67 0.91 -10.28
C ARG A 33 -9.09 2.06 -9.46
N THR A 34 -8.62 1.79 -8.24
CA THR A 34 -8.00 2.80 -7.39
C THR A 34 -6.77 3.44 -8.03
N LEU A 35 -5.87 2.66 -8.64
CA LEU A 35 -4.69 3.22 -9.32
C LEU A 35 -5.06 4.10 -10.52
N SER A 36 -6.19 3.81 -11.19
CA SER A 36 -6.71 4.62 -12.29
C SER A 36 -7.40 5.91 -11.81
N GLU A 37 -8.15 5.84 -10.71
CA GLU A 37 -8.92 6.97 -10.17
C GLU A 37 -8.05 7.91 -9.32
N CYS A 38 -6.96 7.40 -8.76
CA CYS A 38 -6.04 8.12 -7.87
C CYS A 38 -4.66 8.32 -8.54
N PRO A 39 -4.47 9.31 -9.44
CA PRO A 39 -3.21 9.50 -10.16
C PRO A 39 -2.02 9.88 -9.25
N ASP A 40 -2.28 10.38 -8.05
CA ASP A 40 -1.24 10.73 -7.06
C ASP A 40 -0.78 9.52 -6.24
N LEU A 41 -1.58 8.45 -6.15
CA LEU A 41 -1.25 7.25 -5.38
C LEU A 41 0.09 6.61 -5.82
N PRO A 42 0.39 6.47 -7.13
CA PRO A 42 1.72 6.02 -7.57
C PRO A 42 2.89 6.90 -7.09
N VAL A 43 2.69 8.20 -6.89
CA VAL A 43 3.73 9.09 -6.34
C VAL A 43 3.99 8.75 -4.87
N HIS A 44 2.92 8.60 -4.09
CA HIS A 44 3.02 8.22 -2.67
C HIS A 44 3.62 6.83 -2.47
N LEU A 45 3.22 5.86 -3.30
CA LEU A 45 3.79 4.52 -3.33
C LEU A 45 5.29 4.52 -3.60
N ARG A 46 5.77 5.37 -4.51
CA ARG A 46 7.21 5.55 -4.75
C ARG A 46 7.93 6.12 -3.53
N GLY A 47 7.31 7.07 -2.82
CA GLY A 47 7.83 7.62 -1.57
C GLY A 47 7.98 6.55 -0.49
N ALA A 48 6.92 5.77 -0.26
CA ALA A 48 6.90 4.66 0.69
C ALA A 48 7.93 3.57 0.31
N ALA A 49 8.01 3.21 -0.97
CA ALA A 49 8.99 2.26 -1.48
C ALA A 49 10.43 2.73 -1.27
N ASN A 50 10.73 4.01 -1.52
CA ASN A 50 12.05 4.58 -1.27
C ASN A 50 12.43 4.53 0.21
N LEU A 51 11.48 4.75 1.12
CA LEU A 51 11.74 4.60 2.55
C LEU A 51 12.21 3.18 2.86
N ILE A 52 11.47 2.17 2.40
CA ILE A 52 11.81 0.76 2.64
C ILE A 52 13.17 0.41 2.01
N LEU A 53 13.40 0.77 0.74
CA LEU A 53 14.61 0.42 0.00
C LEU A 53 15.87 1.13 0.51
N ASN A 54 15.74 2.29 1.16
CA ASN A 54 16.86 2.96 1.81
C ASN A 54 17.39 2.16 3.02
N TRP A 55 16.50 1.50 3.76
CA TRP A 55 16.87 0.64 4.89
C TRP A 55 17.19 -0.79 4.46
N PHE A 56 16.49 -1.29 3.43
CA PHE A 56 16.59 -2.65 2.93
C PHE A 56 16.72 -2.69 1.40
N PRO A 57 17.92 -2.43 0.84
CA PRO A 57 18.12 -2.37 -0.61
C PRO A 57 17.87 -3.68 -1.37
N ASP A 58 17.88 -4.80 -0.65
CA ASP A 58 17.61 -6.15 -1.15
C ASP A 58 16.13 -6.56 -1.02
N ALA A 59 15.27 -5.66 -0.51
CA ALA A 59 13.85 -5.92 -0.40
C ALA A 59 13.18 -6.01 -1.78
N ARG A 60 12.29 -6.99 -1.92
CA ARG A 60 11.33 -7.07 -3.03
C ARG A 60 9.99 -6.54 -2.56
N LEU A 61 9.42 -5.61 -3.31
CA LEU A 61 8.19 -4.92 -2.95
C LEU A 61 7.02 -5.44 -3.78
N SER A 62 5.86 -5.61 -3.13
CA SER A 62 4.59 -5.90 -3.81
C SER A 62 3.47 -5.02 -3.25
N LEU A 63 2.58 -4.57 -4.12
CA LEU A 63 1.37 -3.83 -3.78
C LEU A 63 0.17 -4.77 -3.86
N ARG A 64 -0.64 -4.80 -2.81
CA ARG A 64 -1.80 -5.70 -2.67
C ARG A 64 -3.04 -4.94 -2.24
N TRP A 65 -4.22 -5.48 -2.53
CA TRP A 65 -5.46 -5.03 -1.92
C TRP A 65 -5.62 -5.71 -0.55
N TYR A 66 -5.74 -4.92 0.50
CA TYR A 66 -6.03 -5.41 1.84
C TYR A 66 -7.52 -5.20 2.17
N GLU A 67 -8.10 -6.18 2.82
CA GLU A 67 -9.45 -6.13 3.40
C GLU A 67 -9.33 -6.62 4.85
N ASP A 68 -9.76 -5.79 5.79
CA ASP A 68 -9.80 -6.16 7.20
C ASP A 68 -10.89 -7.24 7.45
N PRO A 69 -10.54 -8.41 7.99
CA PRO A 69 -11.50 -9.49 8.22
C PRO A 69 -12.52 -9.20 9.34
N GLU A 70 -12.19 -8.31 10.28
CA GLU A 70 -13.06 -7.88 11.37
C GLU A 70 -13.92 -6.68 10.96
N LYS A 71 -13.40 -5.84 10.06
CA LYS A 71 -14.09 -4.65 9.53
C LYS A 71 -13.99 -4.57 8.01
N PRO A 72 -14.82 -5.31 7.25
CA PRO A 72 -14.74 -5.39 5.78
C PRO A 72 -14.89 -4.07 5.02
N SER A 73 -15.35 -3.00 5.68
CA SER A 73 -15.35 -1.64 5.10
C SER A 73 -13.96 -1.04 4.99
N ASP A 74 -13.01 -1.53 5.78
CA ASP A 74 -11.66 -0.99 5.87
C ASP A 74 -10.79 -1.72 4.85
N GLN A 75 -10.89 -1.23 3.61
CA GLN A 75 -10.16 -1.75 2.47
C GLN A 75 -9.23 -0.70 1.92
N HIS A 76 -7.98 -1.07 1.65
CA HIS A 76 -6.98 -0.15 1.14
C HIS A 76 -5.82 -0.87 0.45
N PRO A 77 -5.10 -0.19 -0.44
CA PRO A 77 -3.82 -0.70 -0.94
C PRO A 77 -2.79 -0.79 0.19
N ILE A 78 -2.08 -1.91 0.28
CA ILE A 78 -0.98 -2.12 1.21
C ILE A 78 0.32 -2.44 0.46
N LEU A 79 1.42 -1.82 0.89
CA LEU A 79 2.76 -2.10 0.38
C LEU A 79 3.42 -3.16 1.27
N CYS A 80 3.73 -4.31 0.67
CA CYS A 80 4.43 -5.41 1.31
C CYS A 80 5.88 -5.46 0.86
N ALA A 81 6.78 -5.92 1.74
CA ALA A 81 8.17 -6.19 1.39
C ALA A 81 8.60 -7.58 1.84
N SER A 82 9.50 -8.19 1.07
CA SER A 82 10.11 -9.48 1.39
C SER A 82 11.63 -9.38 1.23
N LEU A 83 12.36 -10.12 2.08
CA LEU A 83 13.82 -10.20 2.03
C LEU A 83 14.27 -11.63 1.69
N PRO A 84 15.38 -11.79 0.95
CA PRO A 84 15.94 -13.11 0.65
C PRO A 84 16.47 -13.82 1.91
N GLU A 85 16.98 -13.06 2.88
CA GLU A 85 17.47 -13.57 4.16
C GLU A 85 16.93 -12.73 5.31
N LEU A 86 16.43 -13.43 6.33
CA LEU A 86 15.67 -12.84 7.41
C LEU A 86 16.10 -13.48 8.73
N ASN A 87 16.67 -12.66 9.62
CA ASN A 87 16.86 -12.99 11.02
C ASN A 87 15.87 -12.19 11.88
N GLU A 88 15.73 -12.53 13.15
CA GLU A 88 14.71 -11.95 14.03
C GLU A 88 14.83 -10.42 14.16
N GLU A 89 16.05 -9.91 14.30
CA GLU A 89 16.31 -8.47 14.41
C GLU A 89 15.96 -7.73 13.11
N ARG A 90 16.38 -8.25 11.95
CA ARG A 90 16.02 -7.70 10.64
C ARG A 90 14.52 -7.78 10.38
N PHE A 91 13.85 -8.84 10.84
CA PHE A 91 12.39 -8.97 10.74
C PHE A 91 11.67 -7.86 11.50
N GLN A 92 12.01 -7.69 12.78
CA GLN A 92 11.39 -6.66 13.61
C GLN A 92 11.63 -5.26 13.06
N HIS A 93 12.84 -5.00 12.55
CA HIS A 93 13.13 -3.72 11.93
C HIS A 93 12.38 -3.53 10.61
N LEU A 94 12.30 -4.56 9.77
CA LEU A 94 11.53 -4.52 8.54
C LEU A 94 10.05 -4.23 8.81
N CYS A 95 9.44 -4.91 9.77
CA CYS A 95 8.05 -4.67 10.17
C CYS A 95 7.82 -3.20 10.51
N ARG A 96 8.66 -2.61 11.38
CA ARG A 96 8.53 -1.18 11.74
C ARG A 96 8.61 -0.24 10.54
N VAL A 97 9.58 -0.47 9.65
CA VAL A 97 9.75 0.38 8.46
C VAL A 97 8.58 0.22 7.47
N ILE A 98 8.03 -1.00 7.33
CA ILE A 98 6.83 -1.27 6.54
C ILE A 98 5.61 -0.58 7.16
N ASP A 99 5.45 -0.66 8.48
CA ASP A 99 4.33 -0.03 9.20
C ASP A 99 4.37 1.49 9.02
N ASP A 100 5.54 2.12 9.21
CA ASP A 100 5.74 3.55 8.96
C ASP A 100 5.41 3.93 7.51
N ALA A 101 5.89 3.13 6.54
CA ALA A 101 5.64 3.35 5.13
C ALA A 101 4.15 3.25 4.78
N ASN A 102 3.45 2.27 5.36
CA ASN A 102 2.02 2.08 5.14
C ASN A 102 1.17 3.11 5.90
N LEU A 103 1.60 3.63 7.05
CA LEU A 103 0.92 4.73 7.71
C LEU A 103 0.95 6.01 6.86
N VAL A 104 2.10 6.30 6.25
CA VAL A 104 2.23 7.41 5.29
C VAL A 104 1.34 7.18 4.08
N LEU A 105 1.30 5.94 3.56
CA LEU A 105 0.48 5.58 2.41
C LEU A 105 -1.01 5.67 2.73
N LEU A 106 -1.45 5.18 3.89
CA LEU A 106 -2.83 5.25 4.36
C LEU A 106 -3.25 6.71 4.49
N THR A 107 -2.43 7.54 5.15
CA THR A 107 -2.69 8.97 5.27
C THR A 107 -2.83 9.60 3.88
N ALA A 108 -1.89 9.37 2.97
CA ALA A 108 -1.96 9.93 1.61
C ALA A 108 -3.17 9.40 0.81
N SER A 109 -3.51 8.13 0.97
CA SER A 109 -4.65 7.48 0.31
C SER A 109 -5.96 8.05 0.85
N CYS A 110 -6.10 8.20 2.16
CA CYS A 110 -7.27 8.83 2.79
C CYS A 110 -7.49 10.26 2.30
N TRP A 111 -6.43 11.04 2.12
CA TRP A 111 -6.54 12.40 1.55
C TRP A 111 -6.96 12.36 0.08
N THR A 112 -6.46 11.38 -0.69
CA THR A 112 -6.82 11.19 -2.10
C THR A 112 -8.27 10.71 -2.24
N PHE A 113 -8.71 9.76 -1.42
CA PHE A 113 -10.08 9.26 -1.37
C PHE A 113 -11.06 10.30 -0.84
N ALA A 114 -10.69 11.11 0.16
CA ALA A 114 -11.50 12.24 0.62
C ALA A 114 -11.67 13.32 -0.47
N ALA A 115 -10.64 13.55 -1.30
CA ALA A 115 -10.74 14.45 -2.44
C ALA A 115 -11.68 13.90 -3.53
N LEU A 116 -11.63 12.59 -3.80
CA LEU A 116 -12.51 11.92 -4.78
C LEU A 116 -13.96 11.75 -4.29
N GLY A 117 -14.17 11.62 -2.98
CA GLY A 117 -15.47 11.47 -2.33
C GLY A 117 -16.16 12.78 -1.95
N SER A 118 -15.58 13.94 -2.27
CA SER A 118 -16.14 15.26 -1.91
C SER A 118 -17.29 15.72 -2.82
N ASP A 119 -18.38 14.95 -2.80
CA ASP A 119 -19.73 15.51 -2.65
C ASP A 119 -20.34 15.15 -1.28
N GLU A 120 -19.82 14.13 -0.57
CA GLU A 120 -20.17 13.83 0.83
C GLU A 120 -18.90 13.51 1.62
N GLY A 121 -18.30 14.54 2.19
CA GLY A 121 -17.08 14.44 2.99
C GLY A 121 -17.27 13.53 4.21
N PHE A 122 -16.72 12.32 4.13
CA PHE A 122 -16.35 11.54 5.31
C PHE A 122 -14.87 11.76 5.59
N LEU A 123 -14.58 12.82 6.35
CA LEU A 123 -13.39 12.83 7.19
C LEU A 123 -13.57 11.70 8.20
N TYR A 124 -12.76 10.64 8.10
CA TYR A 124 -12.56 9.72 9.22
C TYR A 124 -11.92 10.54 10.36
N ALA A 125 -12.78 11.08 11.21
CA ALA A 125 -12.45 11.57 12.53
C ALA A 125 -12.48 10.36 13.47
N ASP A 126 -11.37 9.61 13.52
CA ASP A 126 -10.85 8.98 14.73
C ASP A 126 -9.56 8.22 14.40
N LEU A 127 -8.47 8.95 14.20
CA LEU A 127 -7.13 8.34 14.22
C LEU A 127 -6.64 8.10 15.65
N ASP A 128 -7.31 8.68 16.66
CA ASP A 128 -6.90 8.58 18.05
C ASP A 128 -7.38 7.27 18.70
N GLU A 129 -8.58 6.77 18.36
CA GLU A 129 -9.11 5.51 18.94
C GLU A 129 -8.43 4.24 18.38
N ASP A 130 -8.09 4.18 17.09
CA ASP A 130 -7.52 2.96 16.46
C ASP A 130 -6.00 2.83 16.61
N LEU A 131 -5.28 3.92 16.90
CA LEU A 131 -3.82 3.89 17.13
C LEU A 131 -3.43 3.66 18.61
N GLY A 132 -4.40 3.54 19.51
CA GLY A 132 -4.14 3.23 20.93
C GLY A 132 -3.47 4.37 21.71
N TRP A 133 -3.68 5.63 21.31
CA TRP A 133 -3.23 6.78 22.08
C TRP A 133 -4.30 7.14 23.10
N SER A 134 -4.48 6.28 24.11
CA SER A 134 -5.23 6.68 25.31
C SER A 134 -4.35 7.61 26.15
N ASP A 135 -4.74 8.89 26.19
CA ASP A 135 -4.17 9.86 27.10
C ASP A 135 -4.16 9.30 28.53
N SER A 136 -2.95 9.25 29.10
CA SER A 136 -2.71 9.05 30.54
C SER A 136 -2.86 10.36 31.30
#